data_AF-G2YMQ0-F1
#
_entry.id   AF-G2YMQ0-F1
#
_cell.length_a   1.000
_cell.length_b   1.000
_cell.length_c   1.000
_cell.angle_alpha   90.00
_cell.angle_beta   90.00
_cell.angle_gamma   90.00
#
_symmetry.space_group_name_H-M   'P 1'
#
loop_
_entity.id
_entity.type
_entity.pdbx_description
1 polymer ?
#
loop_
_entity_poly.entity_id
_entity_poly.type
_entity_poly.pdbx_seq_one_letter_code
_entity_poly.pdbx_strand_id
1 'polypeptide(L)'
;MREVIVHPSPEIWTEITEVEIPQPGPDDVVIKVVVAGSNVKGKHTFSTCTRKGVAQADIHFLDWLHLKALKKSLNSGDDIAGFVHSIGTHVQTKNEYSLGERVAAFHPMMNPHGAYAEYAVAPIHTVVKLPDIITFEEAATIPLVATTAALSLFRRQHLPPPWSPRADIVPLPLIIYGASSSLGTFAVKLARASNIHPIIAIAGGSS
;
A
#
# COMPACT_ATOMS: atom_id res chain seq x y z
N MET A 1 15.35 -10.76 14.58
CA MET A 1 14.30 -11.06 13.59
C MET A 1 14.96 -11.28 12.24
N ARG A 2 14.34 -12.10 11.41
CA ARG A 2 14.72 -12.27 10.01
C ARG A 2 14.04 -11.21 9.15
N GLU A 3 14.78 -10.62 8.22
CA GLU A 3 14.23 -9.76 7.16
C GLU A 3 14.81 -10.14 5.79
N VAL A 4 14.10 -9.78 4.73
CA VAL A 4 14.53 -9.98 3.35
C VAL A 4 15.01 -8.66 2.78
N ILE A 5 16.26 -8.62 2.35
CA ILE A 5 16.84 -7.50 1.61
C ILE A 5 16.85 -7.85 0.12
N VAL A 6 16.34 -6.94 -0.71
CA VAL A 6 16.38 -7.07 -2.17
C VAL A 6 17.57 -6.28 -2.71
N HIS A 7 18.40 -6.95 -3.51
CA HIS A 7 19.59 -6.36 -4.14
C HIS A 7 19.36 -6.17 -5.64
N PRO A 8 19.55 -4.96 -6.19
CA PRO A 8 19.17 -4.65 -7.57
C PRO A 8 20.22 -4.95 -8.66
N SER A 9 21.46 -5.30 -8.31
CA SER A 9 22.61 -5.37 -9.24
C SER A 9 23.58 -6.51 -8.87
N PRO A 10 24.25 -7.17 -9.85
CA PRO A 10 24.11 -7.02 -11.31
C PRO A 10 22.80 -7.63 -11.86
N GLU A 11 22.20 -8.54 -11.12
CA GLU A 11 20.86 -9.12 -11.33
C GLU A 11 20.06 -8.97 -10.04
N ILE A 12 18.73 -9.14 -10.07
CA ILE A 12 17.95 -9.08 -8.82
C ILE A 12 18.17 -10.37 -8.07
N TRP A 13 18.52 -10.24 -6.80
CA TRP A 13 18.56 -11.34 -5.86
C TRP A 13 18.14 -10.86 -4.48
N THR A 14 17.86 -11.80 -3.58
CA THR A 14 17.39 -11.53 -2.23
C THR A 14 18.25 -12.23 -1.20
N GLU A 15 18.50 -11.55 -0.09
CA GLU A 15 19.22 -12.07 1.06
C GLU A 15 18.29 -12.10 2.27
N ILE A 16 18.35 -13.17 3.06
CA ILE A 16 17.73 -13.17 4.40
C ILE A 16 18.82 -12.78 5.40
N THR A 17 18.59 -11.70 6.13
CA THR A 17 19.50 -11.20 7.16
C THR A 17 18.86 -11.32 8.54
N GLU A 18 19.70 -11.43 9.58
CA GLU A 18 19.26 -11.34 10.96
C GLU A 18 19.60 -9.97 11.53
N VAL A 19 18.59 -9.30 12.07
CA VAL A 19 18.70 -7.97 12.68
C VAL A 19 17.97 -7.94 14.02
N GLU A 20 18.22 -6.94 14.86
CA GLU A 20 17.45 -6.75 16.08
C GLU A 20 15.98 -6.39 15.77
N ILE A 21 15.05 -6.73 16.68
CA ILE A 21 13.68 -6.25 16.58
C ILE A 21 13.70 -4.73 16.78
N PRO A 22 13.15 -3.93 15.85
CA PRO A 22 13.20 -2.48 15.96
C PRO A 22 12.40 -1.99 17.17
N GLN A 23 12.79 -0.84 17.72
CA GLN A 23 11.99 -0.11 18.70
C GLN A 23 11.14 0.93 17.97
N PRO A 24 9.86 1.13 18.36
CA PRO A 24 9.02 2.14 17.71
C PRO A 24 9.52 3.54 18.05
N GLY A 25 9.47 4.45 17.09
CA GLY A 25 9.50 5.89 17.37
C GLY A 25 8.26 6.32 18.17
N PRO A 26 8.22 7.56 18.70
CA PRO A 26 7.10 8.02 19.54
C PRO A 26 5.72 7.87 18.90
N ASP A 27 5.62 8.06 17.58
CA ASP A 27 4.39 8.03 16.80
C ASP A 27 4.22 6.75 15.94
N ASP A 28 5.04 5.73 16.22
CA ASP A 28 5.05 4.48 15.47
C ASP A 28 4.55 3.30 16.31
N VAL A 29 4.24 2.20 15.62
CA VAL A 29 4.05 0.87 16.21
C VAL A 29 4.97 -0.12 15.52
N VAL A 30 5.39 -1.13 16.26
CA VAL A 30 6.02 -2.33 15.69
C VAL A 30 4.97 -3.41 15.60
N ILE A 31 4.86 -4.03 14.45
CA ILE A 31 3.88 -5.07 14.15
C ILE A 31 4.63 -6.38 13.93
N LYS A 32 4.25 -7.43 14.65
CA LYS A 32 4.65 -8.80 14.35
C LYS A 32 3.91 -9.24 13.09
N VAL A 33 4.63 -9.37 11.99
CA VAL A 33 4.07 -9.63 10.66
C VAL A 33 3.58 -11.07 10.59
N VAL A 34 2.35 -11.26 10.14
CA VAL A 34 1.78 -12.57 9.80
C VAL A 34 1.75 -12.73 8.28
N VAL A 35 1.29 -11.70 7.57
CA VAL A 35 1.26 -11.66 6.11
C VAL A 35 1.78 -10.29 5.63
N ALA A 36 2.59 -10.32 4.58
CA ALA A 36 3.01 -9.12 3.86
C ALA A 36 2.38 -9.11 2.45
N GLY A 37 1.90 -7.94 2.03
CA GLY A 37 1.36 -7.76 0.69
C GLY A 37 2.45 -7.40 -0.32
N SER A 38 2.40 -8.01 -1.50
CA SER A 38 3.25 -7.66 -2.63
C SER A 38 2.54 -6.70 -3.58
N ASN A 39 3.25 -5.68 -4.02
CA ASN A 39 2.73 -4.62 -4.86
C ASN A 39 3.57 -4.42 -6.13
N VAL A 40 3.06 -3.59 -7.03
CA VAL A 40 3.81 -3.13 -8.22
C VAL A 40 4.20 -1.68 -7.98
N LYS A 41 5.49 -1.45 -7.70
CA LYS A 41 6.04 -0.13 -7.39
C LYS A 41 7.02 0.27 -8.48
N GLY A 42 6.46 0.68 -9.62
CA GLY A 42 7.22 1.25 -10.73
C GLY A 42 7.10 2.78 -10.74
N LYS A 43 8.18 3.48 -11.07
CA LYS A 43 8.00 4.84 -11.62
C LYS A 43 7.28 4.66 -12.96
N HIS A 44 6.12 5.29 -13.13
CA HIS A 44 5.63 5.60 -14.45
C HIS A 44 6.65 6.52 -15.12
N THR A 45 7.63 5.96 -15.83
CA THR A 45 8.00 6.61 -17.07
C THR A 45 6.74 6.52 -17.92
N PHE A 46 6.00 7.62 -17.99
CA PHE A 46 5.04 7.80 -19.06
C PHE A 46 5.77 7.40 -20.33
N SER A 47 5.36 6.27 -20.93
CA SER A 47 5.62 6.05 -22.34
C SER A 47 4.95 7.24 -23.03
N THR A 48 5.74 8.25 -23.38
CA THR A 48 5.29 9.19 -24.39
C THR A 48 5.06 8.34 -25.63
N CYS A 49 3.81 8.23 -26.04
CA CYS A 49 3.47 7.65 -27.33
C CYS A 49 4.05 8.60 -28.38
N THR A 50 5.32 8.38 -28.75
CA THR A 50 5.94 9.10 -29.85
C THR A 50 5.40 8.50 -31.14
N ARG A 51 5.30 9.31 -32.20
CA ARG A 51 4.80 8.91 -33.54
C ARG A 51 5.51 7.70 -34.17
N LYS A 52 6.53 7.11 -33.54
CA LYS A 52 7.37 6.03 -34.07
C LYS A 52 7.15 4.65 -33.42
N GLY A 53 6.04 4.45 -32.70
CA GLY A 53 5.63 3.14 -32.20
C GLY A 53 5.82 2.96 -30.70
N VAL A 54 5.11 1.96 -30.16
CA VAL A 54 5.24 1.53 -28.77
C VAL A 54 6.56 0.79 -28.66
N ALA A 55 7.53 1.36 -27.94
CA ALA A 55 8.61 0.55 -27.40
C ALA A 55 7.95 -0.42 -26.42
N GLN A 56 7.86 -1.70 -26.79
CA GLN A 56 7.56 -2.76 -25.84
C GLN A 56 8.71 -2.78 -24.84
N ALA A 57 8.58 -1.98 -23.78
CA ALA A 57 9.35 -2.25 -22.59
C ALA A 57 8.81 -3.59 -22.07
N ASP A 58 9.69 -4.55 -21.86
CA ASP A 58 9.37 -5.71 -21.03
C ASP A 58 9.09 -5.17 -19.62
N ILE A 59 7.84 -4.80 -19.35
CA ILE A 59 7.41 -4.27 -18.07
C ILE A 59 7.31 -5.49 -17.13
N HIS A 60 8.41 -5.79 -16.45
CA HIS A 60 8.38 -6.72 -15.33
C HIS A 60 7.74 -6.00 -14.12
N PHE A 61 6.48 -6.35 -13.83
CA PHE A 61 5.59 -5.73 -12.84
C PHE A 61 5.89 -6.18 -11.41
N LEU A 62 6.93 -5.66 -10.76
CA LEU A 62 7.37 -6.19 -9.46
C LEU A 62 7.80 -5.09 -8.47
N ASP A 63 7.58 -5.34 -7.17
CA ASP A 63 7.84 -4.42 -6.05
C ASP A 63 9.22 -3.76 -6.09
N TRP A 64 10.23 -4.50 -6.54
CA TRP A 64 11.64 -4.09 -6.51
C TRP A 64 12.08 -3.22 -7.69
N LEU A 65 11.20 -2.84 -8.62
CA LEU A 65 11.60 -2.04 -9.78
C LEU A 65 12.15 -0.67 -9.38
N HIS A 66 11.58 -0.05 -8.34
CA HIS A 66 12.13 1.20 -7.81
C HIS A 66 13.55 1.03 -7.23
N LEU A 67 13.87 -0.15 -6.68
CA LEU A 67 15.22 -0.45 -6.16
C LEU A 67 16.24 -0.52 -7.27
N LYS A 68 15.88 -1.14 -8.40
CA LYS A 68 16.69 -1.10 -9.63
C LYS A 68 16.95 0.32 -10.10
N ALA A 69 15.89 1.13 -10.18
CA ALA A 69 16.02 2.52 -10.62
C ALA A 69 16.90 3.37 -9.69
N LEU A 70 16.88 3.08 -8.38
CA LEU A 70 17.62 3.82 -7.36
C LEU A 70 18.99 3.21 -7.01
N LYS A 71 19.31 2.01 -7.53
CA LYS A 71 20.48 1.21 -7.15
C LYS A 71 20.68 1.07 -5.64
N LYS A 72 19.58 0.87 -4.91
CA LYS A 72 19.57 0.76 -3.44
C LYS A 72 19.11 -0.64 -3.04
N SER A 73 19.83 -1.29 -2.12
CA SER A 73 19.38 -2.53 -1.49
C SER A 73 18.58 -2.21 -0.23
N LEU A 74 17.39 -2.80 -0.09
CA LEU A 74 16.56 -2.70 1.11
C LEU A 74 15.44 -3.75 1.10
N ASN A 75 14.79 -3.91 2.24
CA ASN A 75 13.48 -4.55 2.37
C ASN A 75 12.42 -3.67 1.70
N SER A 76 11.77 -4.17 0.65
CA SER A 76 10.76 -3.43 -0.14
C SER A 76 9.31 -3.77 0.21
N GLY A 77 9.06 -4.53 1.26
CA GLY A 77 7.70 -4.87 1.69
C GLY A 77 7.04 -3.67 2.35
N ASP A 78 5.82 -3.31 1.92
CA ASP A 78 5.15 -2.12 2.48
C ASP A 78 3.75 -2.38 3.05
N ASP A 79 3.07 -3.45 2.64
CA ASP A 79 1.77 -3.81 3.21
C ASP A 79 1.96 -4.84 4.31
N ILE A 80 1.47 -4.52 5.51
CA ILE A 80 1.63 -5.32 6.72
C ILE A 80 0.24 -5.78 7.17
N ALA A 81 0.11 -7.06 7.54
CA ALA A 81 -0.99 -7.56 8.35
C ALA A 81 -0.44 -8.45 9.47
N GLY A 82 -0.86 -8.20 10.71
CA GLY A 82 -0.35 -8.94 11.86
C GLY A 82 -0.81 -8.40 13.21
N PHE A 83 0.03 -8.55 14.22
CA PHE A 83 -0.29 -8.19 15.61
C PHE A 83 0.56 -7.04 16.11
N VAL A 84 -0.02 -6.09 16.83
CA VAL A 84 0.74 -5.03 17.52
C VAL A 84 1.72 -5.67 18.52
N HIS A 85 3.02 -5.46 18.31
CA HIS A 85 4.09 -6.00 19.14
C HIS A 85 4.59 -4.99 20.18
N SER A 86 4.78 -3.73 19.78
CA SER A 86 5.15 -2.63 20.68
C SER A 86 4.64 -1.29 20.13
N ILE A 87 4.51 -0.30 21.02
CA ILE A 87 3.81 0.95 20.75
C ILE A 87 4.69 2.12 21.20
N GLY A 88 4.84 3.14 20.35
CA GLY A 88 5.54 4.39 20.67
C GLY A 88 4.88 5.18 21.79
N THR A 89 5.65 6.01 22.48
CA THR A 89 5.19 6.75 23.67
C THR A 89 4.01 7.69 23.38
N HIS A 90 3.98 8.40 22.25
CA HIS A 90 2.85 9.26 21.88
C HIS A 90 1.62 8.46 21.45
N VAL A 91 1.82 7.27 20.89
CA VAL A 91 0.69 6.39 20.56
C VAL A 91 0.05 5.84 21.82
N GLN A 92 0.85 5.48 22.83
CA GLN A 92 0.34 5.00 24.12
C GLN A 92 -0.55 6.03 24.82
N THR A 93 -0.26 7.34 24.73
CA THR A 93 -1.09 8.37 25.38
C THR A 93 -2.50 8.48 24.79
N LYS A 94 -2.70 8.04 23.54
CA LYS A 94 -4.02 8.03 22.88
C LYS A 94 -4.89 6.86 23.32
N ASN A 95 -4.29 5.80 23.86
CA ASN A 95 -4.97 4.57 24.29
C ASN A 95 -5.89 3.96 23.20
N GLU A 96 -5.54 4.17 21.93
CA GLU A 96 -6.32 3.67 20.79
C GLU A 96 -5.94 2.23 20.42
N TYR A 97 -4.71 1.79 20.71
CA TYR A 97 -4.19 0.48 20.32
C TYR A 97 -3.63 -0.29 21.51
N SER A 98 -3.75 -1.61 21.48
CA SER A 98 -3.25 -2.51 22.52
C SER A 98 -2.28 -3.56 21.96
N LEU A 99 -1.38 -4.06 22.80
CA LEU A 99 -0.50 -5.18 22.44
C LEU A 99 -1.33 -6.41 22.09
N GLY A 100 -0.92 -7.13 21.04
CA GLY A 100 -1.65 -8.30 20.53
C GLY A 100 -2.89 -7.97 19.70
N GLU A 101 -3.19 -6.70 19.46
CA GLU A 101 -4.32 -6.31 18.61
C GLU A 101 -4.05 -6.64 17.13
N ARG A 102 -5.07 -7.13 16.42
CA ARG A 102 -5.00 -7.45 14.99
C ARG A 102 -5.05 -6.16 14.18
N VAL A 103 -4.03 -5.92 13.36
CA VAL A 103 -3.91 -4.71 12.57
C VAL A 103 -3.42 -4.99 11.15
N ALA A 104 -3.78 -4.09 10.23
CA ALA A 104 -3.05 -3.90 8.98
C ALA A 104 -2.44 -2.51 8.95
N ALA A 105 -1.36 -2.32 8.22
CA ALA A 105 -0.70 -1.03 8.13
C ALA A 105 0.07 -0.87 6.81
N PHE A 106 0.28 0.40 6.43
CA PHE A 106 1.15 0.77 5.33
C PHE A 106 2.48 1.29 5.88
N HIS A 107 3.57 0.58 5.62
CA HIS A 107 4.94 0.99 5.95
C HIS A 107 5.37 2.16 5.05
N PRO A 108 6.16 3.12 5.57
CA PRO A 108 6.75 4.16 4.75
C PRO A 108 7.74 3.59 3.75
N MET A 109 7.39 3.65 2.46
CA MET A 109 8.26 3.20 1.38
C MET A 109 9.68 3.75 1.49
N MET A 110 10.67 2.93 1.17
CA MET A 110 12.11 3.27 1.15
C MET A 110 12.76 3.48 2.52
N ASN A 111 12.03 3.33 3.62
CA ASN A 111 12.57 3.34 4.97
C ASN A 111 13.02 1.92 5.40
N PRO A 112 13.86 1.81 6.44
CA PRO A 112 14.21 0.51 7.04
C PRO A 112 13.01 -0.14 7.74
N HIS A 113 13.10 -1.46 7.98
CA HIS A 113 12.12 -2.24 8.75
C HIS A 113 10.75 -2.42 8.06
N GLY A 114 10.79 -2.75 6.76
CA GLY A 114 9.62 -3.05 5.94
C GLY A 114 9.00 -4.42 6.20
N ALA A 115 7.88 -4.69 5.52
CA ALA A 115 7.00 -5.83 5.76
C ALA A 115 7.57 -7.20 5.36
N TYR A 116 8.61 -7.27 4.52
CA TYR A 116 9.28 -8.54 4.22
C TYR A 116 10.22 -8.95 5.35
N ALA A 117 9.69 -9.02 6.56
CA ALA A 117 10.38 -9.32 7.81
C ALA A 117 9.41 -9.92 8.83
N GLU A 118 9.92 -10.50 9.91
CA GLU A 118 9.06 -11.00 11.01
C GLU A 118 8.44 -9.86 11.84
N TYR A 119 9.06 -8.68 11.85
CA TYR A 119 8.50 -7.46 12.44
C TYR A 119 8.75 -6.25 11.52
N ALA A 120 7.77 -5.35 11.48
CA ALA A 120 7.85 -4.13 10.66
C ALA A 120 7.37 -2.91 11.45
N VAL A 121 7.88 -1.74 11.10
CA VAL A 121 7.51 -0.46 11.73
C VAL A 121 6.45 0.24 10.89
N ALA A 122 5.39 0.76 11.51
CA ALA A 122 4.41 1.58 10.82
C ALA A 122 4.04 2.83 11.63
N PRO A 123 3.95 4.01 11.00
CA PRO A 123 3.39 5.19 11.63
C PRO A 123 1.94 4.96 12.01
N ILE A 124 1.52 5.42 13.19
CA ILE A 124 0.19 5.11 13.71
C ILE A 124 -0.96 5.54 12.80
N HIS A 125 -0.77 6.61 12.02
CA HIS A 125 -1.78 7.13 11.11
C HIS A 125 -2.00 6.27 9.85
N THR A 126 -1.18 5.22 9.64
CA THR A 126 -1.37 4.25 8.56
C THR A 126 -1.92 2.91 9.07
N VAL A 127 -2.08 2.76 10.39
CA VAL A 127 -2.52 1.52 11.04
C VAL A 127 -4.05 1.50 11.10
N VAL A 128 -4.63 0.34 10.80
CA VAL A 128 -6.06 0.08 10.91
C VAL A 128 -6.31 -1.20 11.69
N LYS A 129 -7.28 -1.16 12.60
CA LYS A 129 -7.73 -2.34 13.34
C LYS A 129 -8.48 -3.30 12.43
N LEU A 130 -8.22 -4.58 12.58
CA LEU A 130 -8.89 -5.62 11.81
C LEU A 130 -10.04 -6.21 12.61
N PRO A 131 -11.28 -6.19 12.09
CA PRO A 131 -12.37 -6.95 12.69
C PRO A 131 -12.12 -8.45 12.49
N ASP A 132 -12.72 -9.29 13.34
CA ASP A 132 -12.36 -10.71 13.37
C ASP A 132 -12.60 -11.47 12.07
N ILE A 133 -13.59 -11.00 11.30
CA ILE A 133 -14.02 -11.57 10.02
C ILE A 133 -13.02 -11.39 8.88
N ILE A 134 -12.09 -10.43 8.98
CA ILE A 134 -11.10 -10.17 7.93
C ILE A 134 -9.81 -10.92 8.26
N THR A 135 -9.44 -11.86 7.41
CA THR A 135 -8.19 -12.64 7.54
C THR A 135 -6.96 -11.75 7.35
N PHE A 136 -5.78 -12.21 7.79
CA PHE A 136 -4.55 -11.43 7.57
C PHE A 136 -4.17 -11.39 6.09
N GLU A 137 -4.47 -12.45 5.34
CA GLU A 137 -4.29 -12.56 3.91
C GLU A 137 -5.11 -11.51 3.16
N GLU A 138 -6.41 -11.38 3.48
CA GLU A 138 -7.25 -10.33 2.92
C GLU A 138 -6.77 -8.94 3.34
N ALA A 139 -6.43 -8.77 4.62
CA ALA A 139 -6.00 -7.50 5.18
C ALA A 139 -4.71 -6.97 4.54
N ALA A 140 -3.75 -7.84 4.23
CA ALA A 140 -2.49 -7.48 3.58
C ALA A 140 -2.69 -6.95 2.14
N THR A 141 -3.87 -7.13 1.53
CA THR A 141 -4.16 -6.61 0.18
C THR A 141 -4.69 -5.17 0.14
N ILE A 142 -4.84 -4.54 1.31
CA ILE A 142 -5.58 -3.28 1.47
C ILE A 142 -4.67 -2.03 1.53
N PRO A 143 -3.61 -1.96 2.37
CA PRO A 143 -3.10 -0.67 2.84
C PRO A 143 -2.58 0.25 1.74
N LEU A 144 -1.67 -0.21 0.87
CA LEU A 144 -1.11 0.59 -0.21
C LEU A 144 -2.17 1.00 -1.22
N VAL A 145 -2.96 0.05 -1.72
CA VAL A 145 -3.91 0.29 -2.82
C VAL A 145 -5.09 1.15 -2.36
N ALA A 146 -5.62 0.93 -1.17
CA ALA A 146 -6.70 1.74 -0.61
C ALA A 146 -6.23 3.18 -0.35
N THR A 147 -5.04 3.34 0.25
CA THR A 147 -4.44 4.66 0.49
C THR A 147 -4.19 5.40 -0.83
N THR A 148 -3.66 4.70 -1.83
CA THR A 148 -3.40 5.28 -3.16
C THR A 148 -4.70 5.74 -3.84
N ALA A 149 -5.75 4.92 -3.79
CA ALA A 149 -7.06 5.28 -4.32
C ALA A 149 -7.65 6.51 -3.59
N ALA A 150 -7.60 6.53 -2.25
CA ALA A 150 -8.10 7.64 -1.45
C ALA A 150 -7.33 8.95 -1.70
N LEU A 151 -6.01 8.91 -1.80
CA LEU A 151 -5.20 10.08 -2.16
C LEU A 151 -5.54 10.59 -3.57
N SER A 152 -5.73 9.69 -4.53
CA SER A 152 -6.10 10.05 -5.90
C SER A 152 -7.47 10.73 -5.96
N LEU A 153 -8.49 10.16 -5.30
CA LEU A 153 -9.86 10.68 -5.35
C LEU A 153 -10.02 11.93 -4.50
N PHE A 154 -9.59 11.91 -3.23
CA PHE A 154 -9.98 12.94 -2.26
C PHE A 154 -8.93 14.04 -2.12
N ARG A 155 -7.64 13.71 -2.25
CA ARG A 155 -6.57 14.71 -2.12
C ARG A 155 -6.19 15.36 -3.43
N ARG A 156 -6.11 14.58 -4.53
CA ARG A 156 -5.70 15.11 -5.84
C ARG A 156 -6.87 15.64 -6.66
N GLN A 157 -8.01 14.94 -6.64
CA GLN A 157 -9.20 15.34 -7.41
C GLN A 157 -10.22 16.13 -6.58
N HIS A 158 -9.99 16.29 -5.27
CA HIS A 158 -10.87 17.02 -4.35
C HIS A 158 -12.31 16.50 -4.34
N LEU A 159 -12.50 15.20 -4.62
CA LEU A 159 -13.81 14.57 -4.52
C LEU A 159 -14.20 14.40 -3.05
N PRO A 160 -15.49 14.48 -2.70
CA PRO A 160 -15.94 14.25 -1.33
C PRO A 160 -15.58 12.83 -0.86
N PRO A 161 -15.10 12.65 0.38
CA PRO A 161 -14.78 11.33 0.90
C PRO A 161 -16.04 10.60 1.44
N PRO A 162 -15.98 9.28 1.68
CA PRO A 162 -17.14 8.50 2.11
C PRO A 162 -17.69 8.86 3.49
N TRP A 163 -16.90 9.52 4.33
CA TRP A 163 -17.37 10.03 5.64
C TRP A 163 -18.05 11.40 5.54
N SER A 164 -18.03 12.03 4.36
CA SER A 164 -18.82 13.21 4.05
C SER A 164 -19.26 13.15 2.57
N PRO A 165 -20.12 12.17 2.21
CA PRO A 165 -20.49 11.93 0.82
C PRO A 165 -21.11 13.14 0.14
N ARG A 166 -21.03 13.17 -1.19
CA ARG A 166 -21.68 14.22 -1.99
C ARG A 166 -23.20 14.17 -1.78
N ALA A 167 -23.79 15.28 -1.36
CA ALA A 167 -25.24 15.40 -1.18
C ALA A 167 -26.00 15.74 -2.48
N ASP A 168 -25.29 16.25 -3.48
CA ASP A 168 -25.86 16.72 -4.75
C ASP A 168 -26.33 15.55 -5.64
N ILE A 169 -27.49 15.75 -6.29
CA ILE A 169 -28.13 14.79 -7.20
C ILE A 169 -27.69 14.96 -8.66
N VAL A 170 -27.03 16.07 -9.00
CA VAL A 170 -26.50 16.30 -10.36
C VAL A 170 -25.42 15.24 -10.65
N PRO A 171 -25.43 14.56 -11.81
CA PRO A 171 -24.38 13.59 -12.13
C PRO A 171 -22.97 14.21 -12.11
N LEU A 172 -22.02 13.49 -11.51
CA LEU A 172 -20.58 13.76 -11.58
C LEU A 172 -19.90 12.51 -12.14
N PRO A 173 -19.77 12.39 -13.48
CA PRO A 173 -19.15 11.24 -14.11
C PRO A 173 -17.69 11.08 -13.71
N LEU A 174 -17.27 9.86 -13.37
CA LEU A 174 -15.89 9.51 -13.07
C LEU A 174 -15.44 8.35 -13.97
N ILE A 175 -14.36 8.57 -14.73
CA ILE A 175 -13.74 7.52 -15.55
C ILE A 175 -12.62 6.85 -14.75
N ILE A 176 -12.64 5.52 -14.66
CA ILE A 176 -11.61 4.73 -13.99
C ILE A 176 -10.99 3.76 -14.99
N TYR A 177 -9.71 3.98 -15.33
CA TYR A 177 -8.91 3.05 -16.12
C TYR A 177 -8.35 1.92 -15.23
N GLY A 178 -8.31 0.70 -15.77
CA GLY A 178 -7.83 -0.46 -15.01
C GLY A 178 -8.76 -0.81 -13.85
N ALA A 179 -10.07 -0.65 -14.02
CA ALA A 179 -11.06 -0.83 -12.95
C ALA A 179 -11.08 -2.26 -12.34
N SER A 180 -10.56 -3.26 -13.07
CA SER A 180 -10.38 -4.64 -12.60
C SER A 180 -9.09 -4.88 -11.80
N SER A 181 -8.17 -3.92 -11.72
CA SER A 181 -6.98 -4.02 -10.87
C SER A 181 -7.34 -3.85 -9.38
N SER A 182 -6.41 -4.20 -8.48
CA SER A 182 -6.56 -3.97 -7.04
C SER A 182 -6.85 -2.49 -6.74
N LEU A 183 -6.03 -1.58 -7.27
CA LEU A 183 -6.21 -0.13 -7.14
C LEU A 183 -7.55 0.34 -7.73
N GLY A 184 -7.87 -0.08 -8.96
CA GLY A 184 -9.10 0.30 -9.65
C GLY A 184 -10.36 -0.14 -8.92
N THR A 185 -10.34 -1.35 -8.34
CA THR A 185 -11.45 -1.88 -7.55
C THR A 185 -11.67 -1.05 -6.27
N PHE A 186 -10.60 -0.67 -5.58
CA PHE A 186 -10.71 0.24 -4.42
C PHE A 186 -11.21 1.63 -4.84
N ALA A 187 -10.75 2.18 -5.96
CA ALA A 187 -11.23 3.46 -6.48
C ALA A 187 -12.74 3.42 -6.80
N VAL A 188 -13.24 2.34 -7.42
CA VAL A 188 -14.68 2.15 -7.66
C VAL A 188 -15.45 2.10 -6.34
N LYS A 189 -15.00 1.28 -5.38
CA LYS A 189 -15.66 1.14 -4.06
C LYS A 189 -15.74 2.48 -3.32
N LEU A 190 -14.63 3.21 -3.26
CA LEU A 190 -14.55 4.52 -2.61
C LEU A 190 -15.41 5.57 -3.32
N ALA A 191 -15.36 5.65 -4.65
CA ALA A 191 -16.18 6.57 -5.41
C ALA A 191 -17.69 6.31 -5.22
N ARG A 192 -18.12 5.04 -5.21
CA ARG A 192 -19.50 4.67 -4.89
C ARG A 192 -19.89 5.10 -3.47
N ALA A 193 -19.05 4.82 -2.49
CA ALA A 193 -19.30 5.20 -1.10
C ALA A 193 -19.36 6.72 -0.90
N SER A 194 -18.70 7.49 -1.77
CA SER A 194 -18.75 8.95 -1.83
C SER A 194 -19.94 9.54 -2.61
N ASN A 195 -20.86 8.70 -3.11
CA ASN A 195 -21.97 9.11 -3.98
C ASN A 195 -21.52 9.80 -5.29
N ILE A 196 -20.49 9.26 -5.93
CA ILE A 196 -19.95 9.77 -7.20
C ILE A 196 -20.46 8.89 -8.33
N HIS A 197 -21.33 9.44 -9.17
CA HIS A 197 -22.02 8.70 -10.22
C HIS A 197 -22.28 9.58 -11.46
N PRO A 198 -22.27 8.98 -12.67
CA PRO A 198 -21.97 7.58 -12.97
C PRO A 198 -20.47 7.26 -12.91
N ILE A 199 -20.13 6.00 -12.61
CA ILE A 199 -18.75 5.50 -12.72
C ILE A 199 -18.62 4.78 -14.06
N ILE A 200 -17.72 5.27 -14.91
CA ILE A 200 -17.39 4.69 -16.21
C ILE A 200 -16.11 3.87 -16.02
N ALA A 201 -16.28 2.55 -15.88
CA ALA A 201 -15.19 1.63 -15.61
C ALA A 201 -14.62 1.05 -16.92
N ILE A 202 -13.32 1.23 -17.13
CA ILE A 202 -12.58 0.63 -18.24
C ILE A 202 -11.72 -0.50 -17.66
N ALA A 203 -11.98 -1.73 -18.09
CA ALA A 203 -11.26 -2.93 -17.67
C ALA A 203 -10.77 -3.71 -18.88
N GLY A 204 -9.57 -4.29 -18.78
CA GLY A 204 -9.05 -5.27 -19.73
C GLY A 204 -9.30 -6.69 -19.22
N GLY A 205 -9.18 -7.68 -20.12
CA GLY A 205 -9.13 -9.09 -19.72
C GLY A 205 -7.86 -9.38 -18.90
N SER A 206 -7.98 -10.18 -17.84
CA SER A 206 -6.81 -10.75 -17.18
C SER A 206 -6.11 -11.70 -18.16
N SER A 207 -4.83 -11.46 -18.42
CA SER A 207 -3.95 -12.43 -19.09
C SER A 207 -3.60 -13.56 -18.15
#